data_AF-K1RKK0-F1
#
_entry.id   AF-K1RKK0-F1
#
_cell.length_a   1.000
_cell.length_b   1.000
_cell.length_c   1.000
_cell.angle_alpha   90.00
_cell.angle_beta   90.00
_cell.angle_gamma   90.00
#
_symmetry.space_group_name_H-M   'P 1'
#
loop_
_entity.id
_entity.type
_entity.pdbx_description
1 polymer ?
#
loop_
_entity_poly.entity_id
_entity_poly.type
_entity_poly.pdbx_seq_one_letter_code
_entity_poly.pdbx_strand_id
1 'polypeptide(L)'
;MAVPKYDEMYNDFLITLVDGKEHDIKEIREIVAKKKKLTDEDLKETLHSGKCKYFNRIGWTATYLKKAGLINSVKRGMFNITDEGN
;
A
#
# COMPACT_ATOMS: atom_id res chain seq x y z
N MET A 1 -5.22 17.17 -0.09
CA MET A 1 -5.93 16.56 1.07
C MET A 1 -4.87 16.09 2.05
N ALA A 2 -5.21 15.54 3.21
CA ALA A 2 -4.17 14.97 4.06
C ALA A 2 -3.85 13.56 3.53
N VAL A 3 -2.57 13.27 3.27
CA VAL A 3 -2.14 11.90 2.94
C VAL A 3 -2.69 10.94 4.00
N PRO A 4 -3.50 9.94 3.62
CA PRO A 4 -4.16 9.05 4.56
C PRO A 4 -3.15 8.34 5.45
N LYS A 5 -3.60 7.91 6.62
CA LYS A 5 -2.74 7.09 7.49
C LYS A 5 -2.63 5.68 6.93
N TYR A 6 -1.67 4.92 7.46
CA TYR A 6 -1.44 3.54 7.02
C TYR A 6 -2.64 2.64 7.31
N ASP A 7 -3.43 2.94 8.35
CA ASP A 7 -4.60 2.16 8.75
C ASP A 7 -5.76 2.31 7.77
N GLU A 8 -5.97 3.53 7.28
CA GLU A 8 -6.98 3.82 6.27
C GLU A 8 -6.66 3.20 4.90
N MET A 9 -5.40 2.82 4.67
CA MET A 9 -4.94 2.17 3.44
C MET A 9 -4.99 0.64 3.50
N TYR A 10 -5.25 0.01 4.65
CA TYR A 10 -5.27 -1.45 4.77
C TYR A 10 -6.30 -2.07 3.83
N ASN A 11 -7.54 -1.59 3.87
CA ASN A 11 -8.61 -2.08 3.00
C ASN A 11 -8.28 -1.89 1.52
N ASP A 12 -7.80 -0.71 1.13
CA ASP A 12 -7.44 -0.46 -0.27
C ASP A 12 -6.34 -1.40 -0.75
N PHE A 13 -5.32 -1.64 0.08
CA PHE A 13 -4.22 -2.56 -0.21
C PHE A 13 -4.71 -4.01 -0.33
N LEU A 14 -5.54 -4.48 0.60
CA LEU A 14 -6.08 -5.85 0.55
C LEU A 14 -6.98 -6.06 -0.67
N ILE A 15 -7.83 -5.10 -1.01
CA ILE A 15 -8.68 -5.20 -2.20
C ILE A 15 -7.84 -5.25 -3.49
N THR A 16 -6.62 -4.69 -3.52
CA THR A 16 -5.74 -4.88 -4.69
C THR A 16 -5.20 -6.30 -4.81
N LEU A 17 -5.15 -7.05 -3.71
CA LEU A 17 -4.59 -8.41 -3.67
C LEU A 17 -5.68 -9.49 -3.66
N VAL A 18 -6.96 -9.13 -3.48
CA VAL A 18 -8.11 -10.06 -3.45
C VAL A 18 -8.30 -10.83 -4.76
N ASP A 19 -7.66 -10.38 -5.86
CA ASP A 19 -7.64 -11.10 -7.14
C ASP A 19 -6.83 -12.42 -7.06
N GLY A 20 -6.15 -12.68 -5.94
CA GLY A 20 -5.31 -13.87 -5.73
C GLY A 20 -3.98 -13.84 -6.49
N LYS A 21 -3.71 -12.76 -7.22
CA LYS A 21 -2.50 -12.57 -8.02
C LYS A 21 -1.39 -11.85 -7.26
N GLU A 22 -0.17 -12.06 -7.72
CA GLU A 22 0.99 -11.31 -7.26
C GLU A 22 0.96 -9.91 -7.85
N HIS A 23 0.96 -8.89 -6.98
CA HIS A 23 1.03 -7.49 -7.41
C HIS A 23 2.33 -6.83 -6.94
N ASP A 24 2.93 -6.04 -7.82
CA ASP A 24 4.08 -5.22 -7.46
C ASP A 24 3.64 -4.02 -6.62
N ILE A 25 4.49 -3.59 -5.68
CA ILE A 25 4.28 -2.41 -4.85
C ILE A 25 4.04 -1.16 -5.69
N LYS A 26 4.58 -1.10 -6.92
CA LYS A 26 4.33 -0.02 -7.88
C LYS A 26 2.94 -0.02 -8.47
N GLU A 27 2.32 -1.19 -8.66
CA GLU A 27 0.92 -1.26 -9.07
C GLU A 27 0.01 -0.94 -7.90
N ILE A 28 0.30 -1.53 -6.73
CA ILE A 28 -0.51 -1.31 -5.52
C ILE A 28 -0.55 0.17 -5.17
N ARG A 29 0.60 0.88 -5.18
CA ARG A 29 0.64 2.33 -4.93
C ARG A 29 -0.22 3.11 -5.92
N GLU A 30 -0.30 2.70 -7.18
CA GLU A 30 -1.04 3.42 -8.22
C GLU A 30 -2.54 3.17 -8.07
N ILE A 31 -2.94 1.94 -7.77
CA ILE A 31 -4.33 1.58 -7.53
C ILE A 31 -4.84 2.24 -6.25
N VAL A 32 -4.07 2.17 -5.16
CA VAL A 32 -4.43 2.79 -3.87
C VAL A 32 -4.50 4.32 -4.02
N ALA A 33 -3.56 4.93 -4.76
CA ALA A 33 -3.60 6.38 -5.02
C ALA A 33 -4.83 6.78 -5.83
N LYS A 34 -5.19 6.01 -6.87
CA LYS A 34 -6.42 6.22 -7.66
C LYS A 34 -7.68 6.05 -6.81
N LYS A 35 -7.76 5.01 -5.97
CA LYS A 35 -8.90 4.76 -5.09
C LYS A 35 -9.10 5.86 -4.04
N LYS A 36 -8.01 6.28 -3.39
CA LYS A 36 -8.03 7.39 -2.43
C LYS A 36 -8.12 8.76 -3.09
N LYS A 37 -8.14 8.83 -4.43
CA LYS A 37 -8.14 10.07 -5.21
C LYS A 37 -7.04 11.04 -4.76
N LEU A 38 -5.85 10.49 -4.49
CA LEU A 38 -4.68 11.30 -4.14
C LEU A 38 -4.28 12.13 -5.34
N THR A 39 -4.07 13.43 -5.11
CA THR A 39 -3.55 14.32 -6.14
C THR A 39 -2.04 14.21 -6.21
N ASP A 40 -1.45 14.67 -7.32
CA ASP A 40 0.00 14.76 -7.48
C ASP A 40 0.66 15.59 -6.37
N GLU A 41 -0.05 16.55 -5.78
CA GLU A 41 0.41 17.35 -4.65
C GLU A 41 0.57 16.50 -3.38
N ASP A 42 -0.40 15.63 -3.09
CA ASP A 42 -0.32 14.66 -1.98
C ASP A 42 0.81 13.64 -2.18
N LEU A 43 1.05 13.22 -3.44
CA LEU A 43 2.16 12.32 -3.78
C LEU A 43 3.53 13.01 -3.73
N LYS A 44 3.56 14.31 -4.06
CA LYS A 44 4.74 15.19 -3.93
C LYS A 44 4.96 15.67 -2.50
N GLU A 45 4.00 15.45 -1.59
CA GLU A 45 4.18 15.77 -0.18
C GLU A 45 5.33 14.93 0.40
N THR A 46 6.41 15.62 0.74
CA THR A 46 7.61 15.01 1.31
C THR A 46 7.67 15.25 2.81
N LEU A 47 8.17 14.26 3.53
CA LEU A 47 8.54 14.41 4.93
C LEU A 47 9.80 15.29 5.04
N HIS A 48 10.08 15.80 6.24
CA HIS A 48 11.32 16.52 6.55
C HIS A 48 12.60 15.74 6.16
N SER A 49 12.51 14.42 6.02
CA SER A 49 13.59 13.54 5.56
C SER A 49 13.74 13.44 4.04
N GLY A 50 12.97 14.20 3.24
CA GLY A 50 13.03 14.20 1.77
C GLY A 50 12.34 13.01 1.08
N LYS A 51 11.74 12.09 1.84
CA LYS A 51 10.97 10.95 1.30
C LYS A 51 9.50 11.33 1.14
N CYS A 52 8.87 10.89 0.05
CA CYS A 52 7.43 11.05 -0.14
C CYS A 52 6.66 10.39 1.02
N LYS A 53 5.75 11.15 1.64
CA LYS A 53 4.97 10.72 2.80
C LYS A 53 4.11 9.50 2.46
N TYR A 54 3.46 9.52 1.31
CA TYR A 54 2.64 8.41 0.82
C TYR A 54 3.44 7.11 0.65
N PHE A 55 4.61 7.19 0.02
CA PHE A 55 5.49 6.03 -0.17
C PHE A 55 5.96 5.44 1.16
N ASN A 56 6.22 6.30 2.15
CA ASN A 56 6.54 5.82 3.49
C ASN A 56 5.32 5.12 4.12
N ARG A 57 4.13 5.72 4.04
CA ARG A 57 2.89 5.14 4.62
C ARG A 57 2.55 3.79 4.00
N ILE A 58 2.56 3.65 2.68
CA ILE A 58 2.21 2.39 2.01
C ILE A 58 3.23 1.27 2.31
N GLY A 59 4.51 1.61 2.47
CA GLY A 59 5.53 0.65 2.91
C GLY A 59 5.28 0.13 4.33
N TRP A 60 4.84 1.01 5.24
CA TRP A 60 4.40 0.62 6.58
C TRP A 60 3.13 -0.22 6.53
N THR A 61 2.15 0.15 5.70
CA THR A 61 0.93 -0.64 5.47
C THR A 61 1.27 -2.08 5.09
N ALA A 62 2.13 -2.28 4.08
CA ALA A 62 2.58 -3.61 3.67
C ALA A 62 3.30 -4.36 4.80
N THR A 63 4.13 -3.67 5.59
CA THR A 63 4.84 -4.29 6.71
C THR A 63 3.87 -4.78 7.79
N TYR A 64 2.86 -3.99 8.13
CA TYR A 64 1.86 -4.38 9.13
C TYR A 64 0.95 -5.51 8.63
N LEU A 65 0.49 -5.44 7.38
CA LEU A 65 -0.32 -6.52 6.79
C LEU A 65 0.47 -7.83 6.72
N LYS A 66 1.77 -7.75 6.38
CA LYS A 66 2.65 -8.92 6.39
C LYS A 66 2.82 -9.48 7.80
N LYS A 67 3.00 -8.61 8.81
CA LYS A 67 3.06 -9.02 10.21
C LYS A 67 1.75 -9.62 10.72
N ALA A 68 0.62 -9.16 10.21
CA ALA A 68 -0.70 -9.68 10.53
C ALA A 68 -1.02 -11.00 9.83
N GLY A 69 -0.14 -11.51 8.96
CA GLY A 69 -0.37 -12.75 8.22
C GLY A 69 -1.33 -12.62 7.03
N LEU A 70 -1.85 -11.42 6.73
CA LEU A 70 -2.85 -11.16 5.68
C LEU A 70 -2.28 -11.09 4.26
N ILE A 71 -0.98 -10.78 4.15
CA ILE A 71 -0.29 -10.73 2.86
C ILE A 71 1.04 -11.46 2.97
N ASN A 72 1.46 -12.07 1.86
CA ASN A 72 2.76 -12.71 1.75
C ASN A 72 3.63 -11.98 0.73
N SER A 73 4.94 -11.97 0.95
CA SER A 73 5.89 -11.37 0.01
C SER A 73 6.53 -12.49 -0.80
N VAL A 74 6.11 -12.63 -2.05
CA VAL A 74 6.59 -13.70 -2.94
C VAL A 74 7.97 -13.35 -3.49
N LYS A 75 8.17 -12.10 -3.89
CA LYS A 75 9.46 -11.56 -4.37
C LYS A 75 9.69 -10.17 -3.81
N ARG A 76 10.92 -9.67 -3.96
CA ARG A 76 11.28 -8.30 -3.55
C ARG A 76 10.42 -7.29 -4.30
N GLY A 77 9.49 -6.65 -3.59
CA GLY A 77 8.53 -5.70 -4.17
C GLY A 77 7.22 -6.31 -4.64
N MET A 78 7.05 -7.64 -4.62
CA MET A 78 5.79 -8.32 -4.98
C MET A 78 5.10 -8.91 -3.75
N PHE A 79 3.78 -8.70 -3.69
CA PHE A 79 2.92 -9.16 -2.61
C PHE A 79 1.75 -9.97 -3.17
N ASN A 80 1.29 -10.94 -2.38
CA ASN A 80 0.13 -11.78 -2.67
C ASN A 80 -0.75 -11.85 -1.41
N ILE A 81 -2.05 -12.07 -1.57
CA ILE A 81 -2.97 -12.26 -0.44
C ILE A 81 -2.81 -13.66 0.15
N THR A 82 -2.92 -13.79 1.47
CA THR A 82 -2.96 -15.11 2.11
C THR A 82 -4.40 -15.55 2.33
N ASP A 83 -4.60 -16.82 2.69
CA ASP A 83 -5.90 -17.37 3.04
C ASP A 83 -6.58 -16.60 4.20
N GLU A 84 -5.80 -16.08 5.15
CA GLU A 84 -6.29 -15.22 6.25
C GLU A 84 -6.80 -13.84 5.78
N GLY A 85 -6.40 -13.39 4.59
CA GLY A 85 -6.78 -12.10 4.03
C GLY A 85 -7.98 -12.13 3.08
N ASN A 86 -8.46 -13.31 2.69
CA ASN A 86 -9.52 -13.52 1.69
C ASN A 86 -10.94 -13.45 2.28
#